data_AF-A0A414W0I8-F1
#
_entry.id   AF-A0A414W0I8-F1
#
_cell.length_a   1.000
_cell.length_b   1.000
_cell.length_c   1.000
_cell.angle_alpha   90.00
_cell.angle_beta   90.00
_cell.angle_gamma   90.00
#
_symmetry.space_group_name_H-M   'P 1'
#
loop_
_entity.id
_entity.type
_entity.pdbx_description
1 polymer ?
#
loop_
_entity_poly.entity_id
_entity_poly.type
_entity_poly.pdbx_seq_one_letter_code
_entity_poly.pdbx_strand_id
1 'polypeptide(L)'
;MISEELKKYDFWIARYPVDDNGTLIERYRPDIGVGWQYTSKGRIPGIEGYVDRDVFYKNYVAEEPSDKEKLSKEPKFVGKVTASALNVRTGAGTEYPNLREYPLLKRDNLIDVCDTREAIDGTKWYYVRIAGKYFGFVAARYIRCEMTPTSVGGEQQISISGGSQSPI
;
A
#
# COMPACT_ATOMS: atom_id res chain seq x y z
N MET A 1 23.87 -23.25 -16.44
CA MET A 1 23.54 -22.43 -15.24
C MET A 1 22.84 -21.17 -15.69
N ILE A 2 21.86 -20.69 -14.93
CA ILE A 2 21.21 -19.39 -15.17
C ILE A 2 22.20 -18.28 -14.83
N SER A 3 22.30 -17.23 -15.65
CA SER A 3 23.21 -16.11 -15.41
C SER A 3 22.75 -15.27 -14.20
N GLU A 4 23.72 -14.65 -13.51
CA GLU A 4 23.43 -13.78 -12.36
C GLU A 4 22.44 -12.66 -12.69
N GLU A 5 22.53 -12.10 -13.91
CA GLU A 5 21.64 -11.04 -14.39
C GLU A 5 20.17 -11.46 -14.47
N LEU A 6 19.89 -12.76 -14.61
CA LEU A 6 18.52 -13.26 -14.74
C LEU A 6 17.92 -13.65 -13.38
N LYS A 7 18.74 -13.84 -12.33
CA LYS A 7 18.25 -14.22 -10.99
C LYS A 7 17.37 -13.17 -10.31
N LYS A 8 17.32 -11.95 -10.84
CA LYS A 8 16.40 -10.89 -10.38
C LYS A 8 14.93 -11.14 -10.73
N TYR A 9 14.65 -12.11 -11.59
CA TYR A 9 13.29 -12.43 -12.04
C TYR A 9 12.81 -13.75 -11.44
N ASP A 10 11.50 -13.82 -11.25
CA ASP A 10 10.81 -15.06 -10.95
C ASP A 10 10.76 -15.93 -12.21
N PHE A 11 11.13 -17.20 -12.09
CA PHE A 11 11.09 -18.15 -13.23
C PHE A 11 9.90 -19.09 -13.12
N TRP A 12 9.19 -19.26 -14.24
CA TRP A 12 8.31 -20.39 -14.47
C TRP A 12 9.01 -21.30 -15.49
N ILE A 13 9.42 -22.48 -15.03
CA ILE A 13 10.29 -23.37 -15.80
C ILE A 13 9.47 -24.50 -16.39
N ALA A 14 9.69 -24.81 -17.65
CA ALA A 14 9.18 -26.04 -18.27
C ALA A 14 10.25 -27.14 -18.20
N ARG A 15 9.87 -28.31 -17.67
CA ARG A 15 10.72 -29.51 -17.66
C ARG A 15 9.84 -30.74 -17.63
N TYR A 16 9.90 -31.54 -18.70
CA TYR A 16 9.07 -32.73 -18.86
C TYR A 16 9.93 -33.99 -18.76
N PRO A 17 9.39 -35.10 -18.23
CA PRO A 17 10.04 -36.39 -18.34
C PRO A 17 10.08 -36.84 -19.81
N VAL A 18 11.03 -37.72 -20.15
CA VAL A 18 11.17 -38.26 -21.51
C VAL A 18 9.90 -39.03 -21.92
N ASP A 19 9.28 -39.70 -20.95
CA ASP A 19 8.03 -40.44 -21.06
C ASP A 19 6.83 -39.63 -20.51
N ASP A 20 6.69 -38.37 -20.95
CA ASP A 20 5.59 -37.50 -20.54
C ASP A 20 4.21 -38.10 -20.84
N ASN A 21 3.52 -38.49 -19.77
CA ASN A 21 2.20 -39.10 -19.78
C ASN A 21 1.15 -38.28 -19.02
N GLY A 22 1.44 -37.03 -18.66
CA GLY A 22 0.50 -36.16 -17.94
C GLY A 22 0.58 -36.25 -16.40
N THR A 23 1.42 -37.12 -15.85
CA THR A 23 1.57 -37.31 -14.40
C THR A 23 2.68 -36.45 -13.81
N LEU A 24 2.46 -35.98 -12.58
CA LEU A 24 3.47 -35.21 -11.85
C LEU A 24 4.49 -36.18 -11.25
N ILE A 25 5.77 -35.97 -11.56
CA ILE A 25 6.87 -36.78 -11.03
C ILE A 25 7.86 -35.84 -10.34
N GLU A 26 7.71 -35.69 -9.01
CA GLU A 26 8.46 -34.73 -8.18
C GLU A 26 9.99 -34.81 -8.34
N ARG A 27 10.56 -35.96 -8.72
CA ARG A 27 12.01 -36.08 -8.95
C ARG A 27 12.55 -35.15 -10.04
N TYR A 28 11.69 -34.68 -10.95
CA TYR A 28 12.06 -33.77 -12.03
C TYR A 28 11.85 -32.30 -11.66
N ARG A 29 11.38 -32.01 -10.46
CA ARG A 29 11.17 -30.65 -9.97
C ARG A 29 12.44 -29.80 -10.18
N PRO A 30 12.33 -28.63 -10.84
CA PRO A 30 13.42 -27.68 -10.90
C PRO A 30 13.78 -27.14 -9.51
N ASP A 31 15.09 -27.03 -9.23
CA ASP A 31 15.62 -26.49 -7.95
C ASP A 31 15.44 -24.97 -7.82
N ILE A 32 15.02 -24.31 -8.89
CA ILE A 32 14.83 -22.86 -9.00
C ILE A 32 13.50 -22.57 -9.70
N GLY A 33 12.91 -21.43 -9.37
CA GLY A 33 11.68 -20.95 -9.98
C GLY A 33 10.50 -20.92 -9.01
N VAL A 34 9.53 -20.09 -9.34
CA VAL A 34 8.29 -19.90 -8.59
C VAL A 34 7.19 -20.83 -9.06
N GLY A 35 7.36 -21.44 -10.23
CA GLY A 35 6.45 -22.44 -10.78
C GLY A 35 7.15 -23.36 -11.77
N TRP A 36 6.52 -24.50 -12.00
CA TRP A 36 7.02 -25.56 -12.86
C TRP A 36 5.89 -26.10 -13.75
N GLN A 37 6.06 -25.98 -15.06
CA GLN A 37 5.28 -26.71 -16.05
C GLN A 37 5.87 -28.12 -16.18
N TYR A 38 5.17 -29.09 -15.61
CA TYR A 38 5.69 -30.45 -15.46
C TYR A 38 5.24 -31.41 -16.56
N THR A 39 4.24 -31.03 -17.35
CA THR A 39 3.74 -31.82 -18.47
C THR A 39 3.07 -30.94 -19.50
N SER A 40 3.17 -31.37 -20.77
CA SER A 40 2.37 -30.85 -21.90
C SER A 40 1.31 -31.86 -22.39
N LYS A 41 1.13 -32.96 -21.63
CA LYS A 41 0.28 -34.11 -21.95
C LYS A 41 -0.79 -34.37 -20.90
N GLY A 42 -1.09 -33.39 -20.05
CA GLY A 42 -2.16 -33.46 -19.08
C GLY A 42 -3.53 -33.67 -19.73
N ARG A 43 -4.45 -34.28 -18.99
CA ARG A 43 -5.87 -34.38 -19.35
C ARG A 43 -6.71 -33.79 -18.22
N ILE A 44 -7.53 -32.80 -18.54
CA ILE A 44 -8.37 -32.10 -17.56
C ILE A 44 -9.83 -32.25 -18.01
N PRO A 45 -10.73 -32.79 -17.16
CA PRO A 45 -12.15 -32.84 -17.46
C PRO A 45 -12.68 -31.43 -17.83
N GLY A 46 -13.35 -31.33 -18.97
CA GLY A 46 -13.88 -30.07 -19.49
C GLY A 46 -12.94 -29.30 -20.42
N ILE A 47 -11.73 -29.79 -20.69
CA ILE A 47 -10.82 -29.22 -21.69
C ILE A 47 -10.45 -30.32 -22.69
N GLU A 48 -10.71 -30.07 -23.97
CA GLU A 48 -10.38 -31.01 -25.05
C GLU A 48 -8.89 -30.95 -25.40
N GLY A 49 -8.32 -32.11 -25.73
CA GLY A 49 -6.91 -32.23 -26.11
C GLY A 49 -5.96 -32.37 -24.92
N TYR A 50 -4.67 -32.20 -25.21
CA TYR A 50 -3.64 -32.19 -24.18
C TYR A 50 -3.51 -30.79 -23.57
N VAL A 51 -3.33 -30.75 -22.26
CA VAL A 51 -3.27 -29.53 -21.47
C VAL A 51 -1.93 -29.47 -20.75
N ASP A 52 -1.28 -28.32 -20.83
CA ASP A 52 -0.12 -28.02 -20.01
C ASP A 52 -0.53 -27.96 -18.54
N ARG A 53 0.23 -28.62 -17.66
CA ARG A 53 -0.06 -28.57 -16.22
C ARG A 53 1.13 -28.04 -15.45
N ASP A 54 0.78 -27.22 -14.46
CA ASP A 54 1.71 -26.45 -13.68
C ASP A 54 1.56 -26.70 -12.19
N VAL A 55 2.67 -26.55 -11.46
CA VAL A 55 2.69 -26.41 -10.00
C VAL A 55 3.39 -25.10 -9.67
N PHE A 56 2.70 -24.20 -8.97
CA PHE A 56 3.29 -22.97 -8.45
C PHE A 56 3.62 -23.11 -6.97
N TYR A 57 4.84 -22.74 -6.59
CA TYR A 57 5.35 -22.78 -5.22
C TYR A 57 5.23 -21.43 -4.52
N LYS A 58 5.12 -20.35 -5.31
CA LYS A 58 4.87 -19.01 -4.80
C LYS A 58 3.37 -18.85 -4.55
N ASN A 59 3.03 -18.42 -3.35
CA ASN A 59 1.66 -18.08 -3.00
C ASN A 59 1.35 -16.65 -3.47
N TYR A 60 0.76 -16.52 -4.66
CA TYR A 60 0.35 -15.23 -5.24
C TYR A 60 -0.85 -14.58 -4.53
N VAL A 61 -1.47 -15.24 -3.56
CA VAL A 61 -2.53 -14.64 -2.74
C VAL A 61 -1.96 -13.64 -1.71
N ALA A 62 -0.65 -13.70 -1.47
CA ALA A 62 0.08 -12.76 -0.63
C ALA A 62 0.96 -11.83 -1.49
N GLU A 63 0.36 -11.14 -2.46
CA GLU A 63 1.00 -9.92 -2.95
C GLU A 63 0.83 -8.85 -1.87
N GLU A 64 1.92 -8.50 -1.18
CA GLU A 64 2.00 -7.19 -0.53
C GLU A 64 1.69 -6.16 -1.62
N PRO A 65 0.78 -5.20 -1.37
CA PRO A 65 0.44 -4.18 -2.36
C PRO A 65 1.74 -3.56 -2.88
N SER A 66 1.85 -3.43 -4.21
CA SER A 66 3.01 -2.79 -4.84
C SER A 66 3.35 -1.48 -4.14
N ASP A 67 4.61 -1.02 -4.15
CA ASP A 67 5.02 0.20 -3.44
C ASP A 67 4.17 1.45 -3.79
N LYS A 68 3.47 1.43 -4.93
CA LYS A 68 2.52 2.47 -5.35
C LYS A 68 1.15 2.38 -4.67
N GLU A 69 0.76 1.22 -4.16
CA GLU A 69 -0.50 0.98 -3.45
C GLU A 69 -0.33 0.90 -1.93
N LYS A 70 0.91 0.76 -1.44
CA LYS A 70 1.22 0.71 -0.01
C LYS A 70 1.13 2.10 0.62
N LEU A 71 0.11 2.31 1.45
CA LEU A 71 -0.07 3.56 2.20
C LEU A 71 0.99 3.69 3.28
N SER A 72 1.68 4.83 3.33
CA SER A 72 2.55 5.15 4.46
C SER A 72 1.74 5.37 5.74
N LYS A 73 2.23 4.86 6.85
CA LYS A 73 1.68 5.11 8.21
C LYS A 73 2.47 6.17 8.97
N GLU A 74 3.50 6.74 8.35
CA GLU A 74 4.32 7.79 8.94
C GLU A 74 3.59 9.14 8.85
N PRO A 75 3.39 9.86 9.97
CA PRO A 75 2.79 11.19 9.93
C PRO A 75 3.63 12.16 9.09
N LYS A 76 3.00 12.75 8.07
CA LYS A 76 3.58 13.80 7.22
C LYS A 76 3.31 15.20 7.78
N PHE A 77 2.14 15.39 8.40
CA PHE A 77 1.74 16.63 9.08
C PHE A 77 0.53 16.41 9.98
N VAL A 78 0.30 17.36 10.89
CA VAL A 78 -0.92 17.40 11.71
C VAL A 78 -1.98 18.24 11.00
N GLY A 79 -3.11 17.61 10.70
CA GLY A 79 -4.26 18.22 10.06
C GLY A 79 -5.36 18.58 11.07
N LYS A 80 -5.97 19.75 10.92
CA LYS A 80 -7.14 20.18 11.67
C LYS A 80 -8.42 20.05 10.83
N VAL A 81 -9.43 19.40 11.40
CA VAL A 81 -10.74 19.22 10.77
C VAL A 81 -11.51 20.54 10.73
N THR A 82 -11.97 20.95 9.54
CA THR A 82 -12.73 22.20 9.35
C THR A 82 -14.25 21.99 9.27
N ALA A 83 -14.69 20.78 8.90
CA ALA A 83 -16.11 20.41 8.85
C ALA A 83 -16.70 20.22 10.26
N SER A 84 -17.99 20.50 10.43
CA SER A 84 -18.71 20.22 11.69
C SER A 84 -18.75 18.73 12.02
N ALA A 85 -18.88 17.91 10.99
CA ALA A 85 -18.90 16.46 11.05
C ALA A 85 -18.21 15.91 9.80
N LEU A 86 -17.15 15.12 9.99
CA LEU A 86 -16.35 14.53 8.92
C LEU A 86 -16.31 13.01 9.09
N ASN A 87 -16.88 12.29 8.13
CA ASN A 87 -16.83 10.84 8.13
C ASN A 87 -15.40 10.33 7.89
N VAL A 88 -15.01 9.32 8.65
CA VAL A 88 -13.78 8.54 8.41
C VAL A 88 -14.19 7.22 7.78
N ARG A 89 -13.57 6.86 6.67
CA ARG A 89 -13.95 5.71 5.84
C ARG A 89 -12.85 4.67 5.74
N THR A 90 -13.22 3.46 5.34
CA THR A 90 -12.26 2.37 5.13
C THR A 90 -11.49 2.48 3.80
N GLY A 91 -11.88 3.39 2.91
CA GLY A 91 -11.23 3.64 1.63
C GLY A 91 -11.40 5.08 1.14
N ALA A 92 -10.62 5.46 0.12
CA ALA A 92 -10.66 6.77 -0.52
C ALA A 92 -11.86 6.87 -1.47
N GLY A 93 -12.97 7.41 -0.97
CA GLY A 93 -14.22 7.53 -1.71
C GLY A 93 -15.44 7.53 -0.79
N THR A 94 -16.59 8.00 -1.28
CA THR A 94 -17.83 8.05 -0.47
C THR A 94 -18.64 6.75 -0.47
N GLU A 95 -18.30 5.83 -1.37
CA GLU A 95 -18.83 4.48 -1.52
C GLU A 95 -18.34 3.53 -0.42
N TYR A 96 -17.17 3.81 0.17
CA TYR A 96 -16.62 2.97 1.24
C TYR A 96 -17.36 3.20 2.56
N PRO A 97 -17.62 2.13 3.35
CA PRO A 97 -18.27 2.28 4.64
C PRO A 97 -17.44 3.13 5.62
N ASN A 98 -18.11 3.65 6.64
CA ASN A 98 -17.44 4.35 7.73
C ASN A 98 -16.57 3.37 8.52
N LEU A 99 -15.43 3.85 9.02
CA LEU A 99 -14.57 3.12 9.93
C LEU A 99 -15.34 2.86 11.24
N ARG A 100 -15.45 1.60 11.65
CA ARG A 100 -16.31 1.19 12.77
C ARG A 100 -15.89 1.82 14.10
N GLU A 101 -14.59 1.88 14.36
CA GLU A 101 -14.02 2.34 15.63
C GLU A 101 -13.99 3.85 15.73
N TYR A 102 -13.94 4.55 14.60
CA TYR A 102 -13.82 6.00 14.54
C TYR A 102 -14.62 6.57 13.36
N PRO A 103 -15.96 6.42 13.32
CA PRO A 103 -16.75 6.72 12.13
C PRO A 103 -16.81 8.21 11.79
N LEU A 104 -16.53 9.08 12.77
CA LEU A 104 -16.73 10.52 12.67
C LEU A 104 -15.67 11.31 13.44
N LEU A 105 -15.19 12.39 12.81
CA LEU A 105 -14.42 13.46 13.43
C LEU A 105 -15.26 14.74 13.50
N LYS A 106 -15.04 15.55 14.54
CA LYS A 106 -15.67 16.86 14.72
C LYS A 106 -14.70 17.97 14.32
N ARG A 107 -15.24 19.17 14.13
CA ARG A 107 -14.44 20.38 13.91
C ARG A 107 -13.37 20.54 14.99
N ASP A 108 -12.21 21.05 14.58
CA ASP A 108 -11.03 21.30 15.39
C ASP A 108 -10.32 20.05 15.94
N ASN A 109 -10.81 18.84 15.62
CA ASN A 109 -10.04 17.63 15.88
C ASN A 109 -8.71 17.67 15.10
N LEU A 110 -7.63 17.33 15.80
CA LEU A 110 -6.30 17.17 15.23
C LEU A 110 -6.06 15.69 14.93
N ILE A 111 -5.52 15.43 13.75
CA ILE A 111 -5.19 14.09 13.25
C ILE A 111 -3.83 14.11 12.56
N ASP A 112 -3.15 12.97 12.56
CA ASP A 112 -1.96 12.80 11.74
C ASP A 112 -2.38 12.45 10.31
N VAL A 113 -1.90 13.19 9.32
CA VAL A 113 -2.04 12.84 7.91
C VAL A 113 -0.82 12.05 7.48
N CYS A 114 -1.00 10.80 7.12
CA CYS A 114 0.08 9.87 6.80
C CYS A 114 0.27 9.68 5.29
N ASP A 115 -0.81 9.75 4.51
CA ASP A 115 -0.71 9.66 3.06
C ASP A 115 -1.85 10.36 2.31
N THR A 116 -1.74 10.42 0.98
CA THR A 116 -2.78 10.93 0.09
C THR A 116 -3.08 9.90 -0.99
N ARG A 117 -4.37 9.66 -1.24
CA ARG A 117 -4.85 8.79 -2.32
C ARG A 117 -5.95 9.51 -3.11
N GLU A 118 -5.91 9.36 -4.43
CA GLU A 118 -6.99 9.83 -5.30
C GLU A 118 -8.07 8.74 -5.41
N ALA A 119 -9.32 9.14 -5.25
CA ALA A 119 -10.48 8.29 -5.52
C ALA A 119 -10.70 8.15 -7.04
N ILE A 120 -11.62 7.28 -7.44
CA ILE A 120 -11.94 7.02 -8.86
C ILE A 120 -12.37 8.31 -9.59
N ASP A 121 -13.03 9.22 -8.88
CA ASP A 121 -13.48 10.51 -9.40
C ASP A 121 -12.38 11.59 -9.41
N GLY A 122 -11.13 11.23 -9.06
CA GLY A 122 -10.00 12.15 -8.96
C GLY A 122 -9.99 13.02 -7.70
N THR A 123 -10.94 12.85 -6.78
CA THR A 123 -10.94 13.59 -5.52
C THR A 123 -9.83 13.09 -4.60
N LYS A 124 -9.16 14.02 -3.91
CA LYS A 124 -8.08 13.68 -2.96
C LYS A 124 -8.65 13.30 -1.60
N TRP A 125 -8.17 12.19 -1.08
CA TRP A 125 -8.45 11.69 0.26
C TRP A 125 -7.15 11.53 1.03
N TYR A 126 -7.16 11.91 2.30
CA TYR A 126 -6.05 11.67 3.20
C TYR A 126 -6.23 10.36 3.92
N TYR A 127 -5.16 9.56 3.94
CA TYR A 127 -5.01 8.45 4.86
C TYR A 127 -4.47 8.98 6.17
N VAL A 128 -5.19 8.75 7.27
CA VAL A 128 -4.98 9.46 8.53
C VAL A 128 -4.84 8.48 9.68
N ARG A 129 -4.09 8.90 10.70
CA ARG A 129 -3.97 8.20 11.98
C ARG A 129 -4.66 9.01 13.07
N ILE A 130 -5.54 8.35 13.80
CA ILE A 130 -6.42 8.93 14.82
C ILE A 130 -6.08 8.29 16.16
N ALA A 131 -5.92 9.13 17.20
CA ALA A 131 -5.54 8.71 18.55
C ALA A 131 -4.28 7.81 18.59
N GLY A 132 -3.35 8.02 17.64
CA GLY A 132 -2.11 7.24 17.52
C GLY A 132 -2.27 5.79 17.06
N LYS A 133 -3.48 5.28 16.82
CA LYS A 133 -3.72 3.85 16.56
C LYS A 133 -4.68 3.52 15.42
N TYR A 134 -5.72 4.31 15.20
CA TYR A 134 -6.77 3.99 14.23
C TYR A 134 -6.44 4.62 12.89
N PHE A 135 -6.63 3.88 11.81
CA PHE A 135 -6.34 4.34 10.47
C PHE A 135 -7.60 4.35 9.60
N GLY A 136 -7.74 5.38 8.79
CA GLY A 136 -8.85 5.50 7.85
C GLY A 136 -8.65 6.64 6.86
N PHE A 137 -9.69 6.93 6.10
CA PHE A 137 -9.67 7.92 5.04
C PHE A 137 -10.66 9.05 5.30
N VAL A 138 -10.21 10.28 5.05
CA VAL A 138 -11.05 11.49 5.12
C VAL A 138 -10.85 12.34 3.86
N ALA A 139 -11.91 13.03 3.42
CA ALA A 139 -11.81 13.88 2.25
C ALA A 139 -10.87 15.07 2.53
N ALA A 140 -9.84 15.25 1.69
CA ALA A 140 -8.76 16.20 1.92
C ALA A 140 -9.24 17.65 2.05
N ARG A 141 -10.32 18.01 1.33
CA ARG A 141 -10.92 19.36 1.35
C ARG A 141 -11.38 19.84 2.73
N TYR A 142 -11.53 18.95 3.71
CA TYR A 142 -11.96 19.28 5.07
C TYR A 142 -10.83 19.27 6.09
N ILE A 143 -9.58 19.15 5.65
CA ILE A 143 -8.41 19.13 6.51
C ILE A 143 -7.52 20.32 6.17
N ARG A 144 -7.22 21.15 7.16
CA ARG A 144 -6.24 22.24 7.06
C ARG A 144 -4.92 21.79 7.68
N CYS A 145 -3.81 21.98 6.98
CA CYS A 145 -2.48 21.74 7.55
C CYS A 145 -2.21 22.77 8.65
N GLU A 146 -1.85 22.31 9.86
CA GLU A 146 -1.50 23.22 10.95
C GLU A 146 0.00 23.18 11.27
N MET A 147 0.71 22.05 11.13
CA MET A 147 2.17 21.95 11.39
C MET A 147 2.81 20.74 10.68
N THR A 148 4.03 20.88 10.15
CA THR A 148 4.89 19.74 9.76
C THR A 148 5.59 19.18 11.01
N PRO A 149 5.81 17.87 11.14
CA PRO A 149 6.56 17.30 12.24
C PRO A 149 8.04 17.57 12.01
N THR A 150 8.50 18.76 12.38
CA THR A 150 9.93 19.08 12.42
C THR A 150 10.45 18.81 13.82
N SER A 151 11.39 17.86 13.90
CA SER A 151 12.45 17.66 14.89
C SER A 151 12.16 18.10 16.34
N VAL A 152 12.15 17.11 17.24
CA VAL A 152 12.36 17.33 18.67
C VAL A 152 13.70 18.07 18.87
N GLY A 153 13.66 19.26 19.48
CA GLY A 153 14.80 19.86 20.18
C GLY A 153 15.34 21.18 19.57
N GLY A 154 15.25 22.27 20.35
CA GLY A 154 16.13 23.44 20.18
C GLY A 154 15.48 24.81 20.36
N GLU A 155 15.38 25.24 21.62
CA GLU A 155 15.51 26.62 22.14
C GLU A 155 14.73 27.79 21.50
N GLN A 156 13.87 28.40 22.34
CA GLN A 156 13.38 29.76 22.15
C GLN A 156 14.56 30.75 22.16
N GLN A 157 14.80 31.44 21.05
CA GLN A 157 15.53 32.70 21.08
C GLN A 157 14.54 33.83 20.87
N ILE A 158 14.21 34.49 21.99
CA ILE A 158 13.42 35.71 22.03
C ILE A 158 14.34 36.85 21.57
N SER A 159 14.20 37.33 20.34
CA SER A 159 14.88 38.55 19.91
C SER A 159 13.98 39.76 20.19
N ILE A 160 14.27 40.45 21.29
CA ILE A 160 13.77 41.81 21.55
C ILE A 160 14.88 42.80 21.17
N SER A 161 14.65 43.60 20.15
CA SER A 161 15.22 44.95 20.00
C SER A 161 14.18 45.78 19.26
N GLY A 162 13.49 46.73 19.89
CA GLY A 162 14.05 47.84 20.64
C GLY A 162 14.23 49.00 19.68
N GLY A 163 13.11 49.59 19.25
CA GLY A 163 13.10 50.73 18.33
C GLY A 163 13.63 51.99 19.00
N SER A 164 14.40 52.77 18.25
CA SER A 164 14.74 54.15 18.59
C SER A 164 14.28 55.06 17.46
N GLN A 165 13.27 55.88 17.75
CA GLN A 165 12.88 57.05 16.96
C GLN A 165 13.89 58.18 17.21
N SER A 166 14.48 58.66 16.10
CA SER A 166 14.68 60.04 15.59
C SER A 166 14.58 61.27 16.53
N PRO A 167 14.86 62.50 16.04
CA PRO A 167 16.00 63.05 15.29
C PRO A 167 16.50 64.39 15.91
N ILE A 168 17.33 65.11 15.14
CA ILE A 168 17.90 66.48 15.27
C ILE A 168 19.34 66.50 15.80
#